data_AF-A0A8F2F3E4-F1
#
_entry.id   AF-A0A8F2F3E4-F1
#
_cell.length_a   1.000
_cell.length_b   1.000
_cell.length_c   1.000
_cell.angle_alpha   90.00
_cell.angle_beta   90.00
_cell.angle_gamma   90.00
#
_symmetry.space_group_name_H-M   'P 1'
#
loop_
_entity.id
_entity.type
_entity.pdbx_description
1 polymer ?
#
loop_
_entity_poly.entity_id
_entity_poly.type
_entity_poly.pdbx_seq_one_letter_code
_entity_poly.pdbx_strand_id
1 'polypeptide(L)'
;MIFKDREIFRVYGTYPSEFGVSKVAGDYGPVNCFSIVSAMDRVYYMSRNDGICYYDGMRTRPLGDEKLRIFFENPNLCLDYCCAVALGRKIYFAVCEDGDGVNDALLEYDVGKQTYLIHRGVNANCFLVADGTILYGSQDGKIYRMGAKKTGPCKAAHWKTPVHDLGAKYTHKTSTVLYAHVRGQGELSVTADFGGRAREKRIALSDQLTPVRIPIRALGRTVSYTFSNVEGSSFELHAPQVAIEIDED
;
A
#
# COMPACT_ATOMS: atom_id res chain seq x y z
N MET A 1 10.47 -19.34 -18.81
CA MET A 1 9.12 -18.73 -18.74
C MET A 1 9.08 -17.57 -19.71
N ILE A 2 7.97 -17.40 -20.44
CA ILE A 2 7.77 -16.29 -21.37
C ILE A 2 6.51 -15.53 -20.92
N PHE A 3 6.67 -14.24 -20.66
CA PHE A 3 5.58 -13.34 -20.34
C PHE A 3 5.18 -12.58 -21.60
N LYS A 4 3.88 -12.59 -21.91
CA LYS A 4 3.27 -11.80 -22.98
C LYS A 4 2.18 -10.90 -22.38
N ASP A 5 1.68 -9.97 -23.18
CA ASP A 5 0.48 -9.23 -22.82
C ASP A 5 -0.66 -10.23 -22.58
N ARG A 6 -1.26 -10.19 -21.38
CA ARG A 6 -2.34 -11.07 -20.89
C ARG A 6 -2.04 -12.57 -20.71
N GLU A 7 -0.95 -13.11 -21.26
CA GLU A 7 -0.68 -14.56 -21.22
C GLU A 7 0.73 -14.90 -20.75
N ILE A 8 0.87 -16.05 -20.11
CA ILE A 8 2.15 -16.58 -19.65
C ILE A 8 2.35 -17.99 -20.20
N PHE A 9 3.55 -18.26 -20.71
CA PHE A 9 3.93 -19.54 -21.30
C PHE A 9 5.11 -20.16 -20.56
N ARG A 10 5.05 -21.48 -20.36
CA ARG A 10 6.14 -22.28 -19.84
C ARG A 10 6.86 -22.96 -20.99
N VAL A 11 8.18 -22.78 -21.03
CA VAL A 11 9.09 -23.55 -21.88
C VAL A 11 9.66 -24.67 -21.02
N TYR A 12 9.60 -25.90 -21.51
CA TYR A 12 10.12 -27.08 -20.82
C TYR A 12 10.76 -28.03 -21.83
N GLY A 13 11.76 -28.78 -21.41
CA GLY A 13 12.53 -29.67 -22.29
C GLY A 13 13.92 -29.88 -21.73
N THR A 14 14.60 -30.92 -22.20
CA THR A 14 15.95 -31.28 -21.78
C THR A 14 17.01 -30.93 -22.80
N TYR A 15 16.63 -30.64 -24.05
CA TYR A 15 17.55 -30.31 -25.14
C TYR A 15 17.07 -29.08 -25.92
N PRO A 16 17.98 -28.22 -26.43
CA PRO A 16 17.60 -27.07 -27.26
C PRO A 16 16.82 -27.43 -28.54
N SER A 17 17.00 -28.65 -29.06
CA SER A 17 16.27 -29.18 -30.22
C SER A 17 14.91 -29.80 -29.87
N GLU A 18 14.66 -30.08 -28.58
CA GLU A 18 13.46 -30.74 -28.09
C GLU A 18 12.92 -29.99 -26.86
N PHE A 19 12.16 -28.94 -27.14
CA PHE A 19 11.43 -28.20 -26.11
C PHE A 19 9.95 -28.09 -26.48
N GLY A 20 9.11 -28.20 -25.46
CA GLY A 20 7.70 -27.89 -25.50
C GLY A 20 7.44 -26.47 -24.99
N VAL A 21 6.40 -25.85 -25.54
CA VAL A 21 5.83 -24.61 -25.01
C VAL A 21 4.37 -24.87 -24.68
N SER A 22 3.97 -24.61 -23.44
CA SER A 22 2.57 -24.71 -23.02
C SER A 22 2.14 -23.41 -22.38
N LYS A 23 0.93 -22.96 -22.66
CA LYS A 23 0.30 -21.87 -21.92
C LYS A 23 0.14 -22.29 -20.45
N VAL A 24 0.50 -21.40 -19.54
CA VAL A 24 0.25 -21.58 -18.10
C VAL A 24 -1.22 -21.31 -17.83
N ALA A 25 -1.82 -22.08 -16.94
CA ALA A 25 -3.22 -21.91 -16.60
C ALA A 25 -3.49 -20.53 -15.99
N GLY A 26 -4.50 -19.84 -16.53
CA GLY A 26 -4.93 -18.49 -16.16
C GLY A 26 -4.64 -17.45 -17.25
N ASP A 27 -5.46 -16.40 -17.29
CA ASP A 27 -5.43 -15.33 -18.32
C ASP A 27 -5.00 -13.98 -17.72
N TYR A 28 -4.07 -14.04 -16.76
CA TYR A 28 -3.56 -12.90 -16.01
C TYR A 28 -2.10 -12.65 -16.40
N GLY A 29 -1.89 -11.84 -17.44
CA GLY A 29 -0.56 -11.42 -17.88
C GLY A 29 -0.16 -10.04 -17.33
N PRO A 30 1.14 -9.73 -17.35
CA PRO A 30 1.64 -8.43 -16.92
C PRO A 30 1.27 -7.31 -17.90
N VAL A 31 1.12 -6.09 -17.38
CA VAL A 31 0.92 -4.87 -18.20
C VAL A 31 2.13 -4.53 -19.07
N ASN A 32 3.34 -4.81 -18.57
CA ASN A 32 4.61 -4.65 -19.29
C ASN A 32 5.72 -5.47 -18.59
N CYS A 33 6.90 -5.58 -19.20
CA CYS A 33 8.01 -6.34 -18.63
C CYS A 33 8.65 -5.72 -17.38
N PHE A 34 8.59 -4.39 -17.20
CA PHE A 34 9.16 -3.68 -16.06
C PHE A 34 8.32 -3.85 -14.77
N SER A 35 7.06 -4.24 -14.90
CA SER A 35 6.17 -4.55 -13.78
C SER A 35 6.42 -5.95 -13.19
N ILE A 36 7.29 -6.77 -13.79
CA ILE A 36 7.53 -8.16 -13.37
C ILE A 36 8.68 -8.20 -12.37
N VAL A 37 8.49 -8.89 -11.25
CA VAL A 37 9.50 -9.02 -10.21
C VAL A 37 9.46 -10.38 -9.53
N SER A 38 10.64 -10.96 -9.30
CA SER A 38 10.76 -12.17 -8.47
C SER A 38 10.89 -11.78 -7.02
N ALA A 39 10.05 -12.35 -6.16
CA ALA A 39 10.13 -12.17 -4.72
C ALA A 39 9.73 -13.46 -4.02
N MET A 40 10.49 -13.86 -2.99
CA MET A 40 10.30 -15.15 -2.32
C MET A 40 10.35 -16.32 -3.31
N ASP A 41 9.33 -17.16 -3.32
CA ASP A 41 9.15 -18.36 -4.13
C ASP A 41 8.28 -18.11 -5.38
N ARG A 42 7.96 -16.84 -5.70
CA ARG A 42 6.96 -16.48 -6.73
C ARG A 42 7.46 -15.35 -7.62
N VAL A 43 6.84 -15.26 -8.78
CA VAL A 43 6.95 -14.08 -9.64
C VAL A 43 5.68 -13.26 -9.50
N TYR A 44 5.83 -12.00 -9.12
CA TYR A 44 4.75 -11.04 -8.99
C TYR A 44 4.78 -10.07 -10.17
N TYR A 45 3.61 -9.57 -10.54
CA TYR A 45 3.48 -8.59 -11.60
C TYR A 45 2.16 -7.83 -11.51
N MET A 46 2.09 -6.67 -12.17
CA MET A 46 0.85 -5.91 -12.28
C MET A 46 0.07 -6.36 -13.51
N SER A 47 -1.20 -6.74 -13.34
CA SER A 47 -2.17 -6.99 -14.43
C SER A 47 -3.05 -5.78 -14.66
N ARG A 48 -3.53 -5.60 -15.90
CA ARG A 48 -4.35 -4.44 -16.29
C ARG A 48 -5.69 -4.39 -15.55
N ASN A 49 -6.35 -5.53 -15.40
CA ASN A 49 -7.72 -5.60 -14.89
C ASN A 49 -7.81 -6.25 -13.51
N ASP A 50 -6.76 -6.97 -13.09
CA ASP A 50 -6.80 -7.84 -11.92
C ASP A 50 -5.88 -7.37 -10.78
N GLY A 51 -5.25 -6.21 -10.97
CA GLY A 51 -4.28 -5.64 -10.03
C GLY A 51 -3.03 -6.52 -9.89
N ILE A 52 -2.53 -6.67 -8.66
CA ILE A 52 -1.34 -7.49 -8.41
C ILE A 52 -1.68 -8.97 -8.64
N CYS A 53 -0.92 -9.60 -9.53
CA CYS A 53 -0.97 -11.02 -9.82
C CYS A 53 0.34 -11.70 -9.45
N TYR A 54 0.31 -13.02 -9.34
CA TYR A 54 1.49 -13.84 -9.14
C TYR A 54 1.42 -15.15 -9.91
N TYR A 55 2.59 -15.68 -10.23
CA TYR A 55 2.81 -17.03 -10.74
C TYR A 55 3.46 -17.88 -9.65
N ASP A 56 2.83 -19.01 -9.33
CA ASP A 56 3.22 -19.94 -8.25
C ASP A 56 4.03 -21.16 -8.72
N GLY A 57 4.53 -21.13 -9.97
CA GLY A 57 5.18 -22.28 -10.60
C GLY A 57 4.23 -23.18 -11.38
N MET A 58 2.91 -23.09 -11.15
CA MET A 58 1.91 -23.92 -11.83
C MET A 58 0.87 -23.09 -12.59
N ARG A 59 0.42 -21.96 -12.03
CA ARG A 59 -0.66 -21.13 -12.58
C ARG A 59 -0.49 -19.66 -12.22
N THR A 60 -1.22 -18.83 -12.95
CA THR A 60 -1.32 -17.39 -12.70
C THR A 60 -2.59 -17.08 -11.93
N ARG A 61 -2.51 -16.16 -10.97
CA ARG A 61 -3.65 -15.76 -10.15
C ARG A 61 -3.57 -14.29 -9.72
N PRO A 62 -4.71 -13.59 -9.64
CA PRO A 62 -4.77 -12.36 -8.88
C PRO A 62 -4.50 -12.65 -7.40
N LEU A 63 -3.90 -11.68 -6.73
CA LEU A 63 -3.76 -11.72 -5.27
C LEU A 63 -5.13 -11.60 -4.58
N GLY A 64 -6.13 -11.03 -5.29
CA GLY A 64 -7.53 -11.08 -4.92
C GLY A 64 -7.88 -10.26 -3.68
N ASP A 65 -7.14 -9.19 -3.38
CA ASP A 65 -7.34 -8.44 -2.15
C ASP A 65 -8.32 -7.27 -2.32
N GLU A 66 -9.50 -7.41 -1.74
CA GLU A 66 -10.55 -6.39 -1.70
C GLU A 66 -10.07 -5.05 -1.12
N LYS A 67 -9.02 -5.04 -0.29
CA LYS A 67 -8.47 -3.81 0.32
C LYS A 67 -7.99 -2.80 -0.72
N LEU A 68 -7.54 -3.28 -1.88
CA LEU A 68 -7.10 -2.42 -2.99
C LEU A 68 -8.17 -2.22 -4.07
N ARG A 69 -9.38 -2.74 -3.88
CA ARG A 69 -10.43 -2.64 -4.90
C ARG A 69 -10.67 -1.19 -5.32
N ILE A 70 -10.85 -0.29 -4.36
CA ILE A 70 -11.07 1.15 -4.62
C ILE A 70 -9.89 1.77 -5.38
N PHE A 71 -8.66 1.33 -5.09
CA PHE A 71 -7.48 1.83 -5.77
C PHE A 71 -7.45 1.39 -7.24
N PHE A 72 -7.75 0.12 -7.52
CA PHE A 72 -7.78 -0.41 -8.89
C PHE A 72 -9.03 -0.01 -9.68
N GLU A 73 -10.13 0.34 -9.02
CA GLU A 73 -11.34 0.88 -9.64
C GLU A 73 -11.22 2.38 -9.98
N ASN A 74 -10.12 3.04 -9.63
CA ASN A 74 -9.87 4.43 -10.00
C ASN A 74 -9.80 4.54 -11.54
N PRO A 75 -10.71 5.30 -12.19
CA PRO A 75 -10.73 5.41 -13.65
C PRO A 75 -9.52 6.14 -14.24
N ASN A 76 -8.80 6.92 -13.43
CA ASN A 76 -7.60 7.62 -13.85
C ASN A 76 -6.34 6.74 -13.73
N LEU A 77 -6.42 5.57 -13.09
CA LEU A 77 -5.27 4.72 -12.88
C LEU A 77 -4.69 4.24 -14.23
N CYS A 78 -3.47 4.66 -14.53
CA CYS A 78 -2.72 4.25 -15.70
C CYS A 78 -1.56 3.32 -15.29
N LEU A 79 -1.55 2.12 -15.86
CA LEU A 79 -0.58 1.06 -15.56
C LEU A 79 0.45 0.85 -16.67
N ASP A 80 0.37 1.60 -17.77
CA ASP A 80 1.21 1.38 -18.97
C ASP A 80 2.70 1.58 -18.66
N TYR A 81 3.03 2.54 -17.79
CA TYR A 81 4.39 2.85 -17.35
C TYR A 81 4.74 2.24 -15.99
N CYS A 82 3.97 1.23 -15.55
CA CYS A 82 4.22 0.57 -14.28
C CYS A 82 5.61 -0.07 -14.26
N CYS A 83 6.36 0.13 -13.19
CA CYS A 83 7.61 -0.57 -12.94
C CYS A 83 7.65 -1.10 -11.51
N ALA A 84 8.37 -2.21 -11.30
CA ALA A 84 8.36 -2.92 -10.04
C ALA A 84 9.77 -3.22 -9.52
N VAL A 85 9.88 -3.35 -8.20
CA VAL A 85 11.09 -3.81 -7.52
C VAL A 85 10.75 -4.55 -6.25
N ALA A 86 11.60 -5.49 -5.85
CA ALA A 86 11.46 -6.21 -4.59
C ALA A 86 12.73 -6.02 -3.74
N LEU A 87 12.53 -5.86 -2.44
CA LEU A 87 13.59 -5.85 -1.44
C LEU A 87 13.12 -6.60 -0.20
N GLY A 88 13.77 -7.72 0.10
CA GLY A 88 13.35 -8.61 1.19
C GLY A 88 11.93 -9.13 0.98
N ARG A 89 11.01 -8.80 1.91
CA ARG A 89 9.60 -9.24 1.87
C ARG A 89 8.66 -8.22 1.22
N LYS A 90 9.20 -7.10 0.75
CA LYS A 90 8.42 -5.99 0.23
C LYS A 90 8.55 -5.90 -1.28
N ILE A 91 7.42 -5.71 -1.93
CA ILE A 91 7.31 -5.48 -3.36
C ILE A 91 6.76 -4.08 -3.56
N TYR A 92 7.31 -3.35 -4.50
CA TYR A 92 6.93 -2.00 -4.82
C TYR A 92 6.51 -1.91 -6.28
N PHE A 93 5.37 -1.31 -6.56
CA PHE A 93 4.89 -1.00 -7.91
C PHE A 93 4.69 0.49 -8.03
N ALA A 94 5.45 1.14 -8.93
CA ALA A 94 5.17 2.52 -9.31
C ALA A 94 4.03 2.55 -10.32
N VAL A 95 3.06 3.42 -10.12
CA VAL A 95 1.88 3.57 -10.97
C VAL A 95 1.49 5.05 -11.09
N CYS A 96 0.68 5.37 -12.09
CA CYS A 96 0.13 6.69 -12.33
C CYS A 96 -1.34 6.70 -11.86
N GLU A 97 -1.61 7.30 -10.71
CA GLU A 97 -2.94 7.42 -10.09
C GLU A 97 -3.77 8.53 -10.74
N ASP A 98 -3.11 9.60 -11.23
CA ASP A 98 -3.76 10.79 -11.80
C ASP A 98 -4.02 10.70 -13.33
N GLY A 99 -3.48 9.70 -14.03
CA GLY A 99 -3.78 9.40 -15.44
C GLY A 99 -3.04 10.22 -16.49
N ASP A 100 -2.06 11.03 -16.08
CA ASP A 100 -1.22 11.85 -16.97
C ASP A 100 -0.06 11.07 -17.63
N GLY A 101 0.04 9.76 -17.38
CA GLY A 101 1.11 8.90 -17.87
C GLY A 101 2.41 9.03 -17.07
N VAL A 102 2.37 9.74 -15.95
CA VAL A 102 3.50 9.95 -15.06
C VAL A 102 3.25 9.19 -13.77
N ASN A 103 4.17 8.30 -13.39
CA ASN A 103 4.04 7.64 -12.09
C ASN A 103 4.10 8.68 -10.97
N ASP A 104 3.15 8.62 -10.07
CA ASP A 104 2.94 9.56 -8.95
C ASP A 104 2.73 8.82 -7.62
N ALA A 105 2.47 7.51 -7.67
CA ALA A 105 2.20 6.66 -6.54
C ALA A 105 3.08 5.41 -6.55
N LEU A 106 3.47 4.97 -5.35
CA LEU A 106 4.19 3.72 -5.13
C LEU A 106 3.36 2.81 -4.23
N LEU A 107 2.87 1.71 -4.79
CA LEU A 107 2.17 0.67 -4.05
C LEU A 107 3.19 -0.31 -3.44
N GLU A 108 3.34 -0.25 -2.13
CA GLU A 108 4.10 -1.22 -1.34
C GLU A 108 3.20 -2.37 -0.91
N TYR A 109 3.64 -3.60 -1.14
CA TYR A 109 3.03 -4.83 -0.66
C TYR A 109 4.03 -5.63 0.18
N ASP A 110 3.71 -5.86 1.46
CA ASP A 110 4.47 -6.77 2.33
C ASP A 110 3.89 -8.18 2.20
N VAL A 111 4.64 -9.07 1.54
CA VAL A 111 4.22 -10.45 1.26
C VAL A 111 3.99 -11.24 2.55
N GLY A 112 4.77 -10.97 3.60
CA GLY A 112 4.68 -11.71 4.86
C GLY A 112 3.49 -11.27 5.70
N LYS A 113 3.17 -9.97 5.70
CA LYS A 113 2.05 -9.41 6.48
C LYS A 113 0.74 -9.35 5.70
N GLN A 114 0.79 -9.46 4.37
CA GLN A 114 -0.36 -9.27 3.49
C GLN A 114 -1.02 -7.89 3.68
N THR A 115 -0.17 -6.87 3.82
CA THR A 115 -0.56 -5.47 4.02
C THR A 115 -0.06 -4.60 2.88
N TYR A 116 -0.79 -3.53 2.60
CA TYR A 116 -0.45 -2.55 1.59
C TYR A 116 -0.17 -1.19 2.20
N LEU A 117 0.68 -0.43 1.53
CA LEU A 117 0.89 0.99 1.79
C LEU A 117 1.04 1.71 0.45
N ILE A 118 0.36 2.84 0.29
CA ILE A 118 0.46 3.66 -0.92
C ILE A 118 1.25 4.92 -0.57
N HIS A 119 2.40 5.09 -1.19
CA HIS A 119 3.23 6.28 -1.05
C HIS A 119 2.94 7.24 -2.21
N ARG A 120 2.27 8.36 -1.96
CA ARG A 120 1.97 9.37 -2.98
C ARG A 120 3.08 10.40 -3.18
N GLY A 121 3.11 11.01 -4.36
CA GLY A 121 4.14 11.92 -4.83
C GLY A 121 5.50 11.24 -5.06
N VAL A 122 5.51 9.97 -5.44
CA VAL A 122 6.72 9.21 -5.77
C VAL A 122 6.76 8.97 -7.26
N ASN A 123 7.61 9.74 -7.93
CA ASN A 123 7.85 9.62 -9.36
C ASN A 123 8.97 8.64 -9.66
N ALA A 124 8.63 7.37 -9.80
CA ALA A 124 9.57 6.31 -10.10
C ALA A 124 9.26 5.69 -11.47
N ASN A 125 10.23 5.73 -12.38
CA ASN A 125 10.11 5.22 -13.75
C ASN A 125 10.95 3.97 -13.97
N CYS A 126 11.96 3.77 -13.13
CA CYS A 126 12.76 2.55 -13.08
C CYS A 126 13.34 2.38 -11.68
N PHE A 127 13.71 1.14 -11.35
CA PHE A 127 14.29 0.79 -10.06
C PHE A 127 15.62 0.06 -10.22
N LEU A 128 16.46 0.19 -9.21
CA LEU A 128 17.67 -0.60 -9.01
C LEU A 128 17.80 -0.92 -7.53
N VAL A 129 18.12 -2.16 -7.20
CA VAL A 129 18.54 -2.52 -5.83
C VAL A 129 20.06 -2.56 -5.81
N ALA A 130 20.67 -1.74 -4.96
CA ALA A 130 22.11 -1.71 -4.73
C ALA A 130 22.37 -1.61 -3.23
N ASP A 131 23.28 -2.45 -2.71
CA ASP A 131 23.70 -2.46 -1.30
C ASP A 131 22.52 -2.47 -0.31
N GLY A 132 21.52 -3.32 -0.57
CA GLY A 132 20.33 -3.45 0.28
C GLY A 132 19.41 -2.24 0.28
N THR A 133 19.57 -1.34 -0.70
CA THR A 133 18.80 -0.10 -0.82
C THR A 133 18.13 -0.02 -2.20
N ILE A 134 16.88 0.46 -2.23
CA ILE A 134 16.19 0.76 -3.48
C ILE A 134 16.59 2.16 -3.94
N LEU A 135 17.09 2.23 -5.18
CA LEU A 135 17.27 3.44 -5.96
C LEU A 135 16.19 3.50 -7.04
N TYR A 136 15.73 4.69 -7.39
CA TYR A 136 14.78 4.87 -8.48
C TYR A 136 15.14 6.07 -9.35
N GLY A 137 14.97 5.91 -10.66
CA GLY A 137 15.04 7.00 -11.62
C GLY A 137 13.69 7.71 -11.70
N SER A 138 13.73 9.04 -11.74
CA SER A 138 12.56 9.92 -11.84
C SER A 138 12.58 10.65 -13.18
N GLN A 139 11.44 11.16 -13.64
CA GLN A 139 11.32 11.89 -14.90
C GLN A 139 12.16 13.17 -14.97
N ASP A 140 12.53 13.74 -13.83
CA ASP A 140 13.46 14.88 -13.74
C ASP A 140 14.92 14.52 -14.08
N GLY A 141 15.17 13.27 -14.51
CA GLY A 141 16.49 12.78 -14.90
C GLY A 141 17.42 12.50 -13.72
N LYS A 142 16.89 12.47 -12.49
CA LYS A 142 17.67 12.22 -11.27
C LYS A 142 17.41 10.84 -10.71
N ILE A 143 18.40 10.34 -9.98
CA ILE A 143 18.32 9.09 -9.22
C ILE A 143 18.09 9.45 -7.75
N TYR A 144 17.10 8.83 -7.15
CA TYR A 144 16.73 9.01 -5.76
C TYR A 144 16.91 7.72 -4.99
N ARG A 145 17.31 7.86 -3.73
CA ARG A 145 17.33 6.76 -2.77
C ARG A 145 16.01 6.68 -2.03
N MET A 146 15.37 5.52 -2.07
CA MET A 146 14.13 5.28 -1.32
C MET A 146 14.39 5.35 0.19
N GLY A 147 13.48 6.00 0.92
CA GLY A 147 13.61 6.20 2.37
C GLY A 147 14.68 7.21 2.79
N ALA A 148 15.41 7.84 1.86
CA ALA A 148 16.25 8.97 2.21
C ALA A 148 15.39 10.15 2.67
N LYS A 149 15.84 10.88 3.72
CA LYS A 149 15.22 12.16 4.10
C LYS A 149 15.31 13.09 2.88
N LYS A 150 14.17 13.40 2.27
CA LYS A 150 14.10 14.44 1.24
C LYS A 150 14.31 15.78 1.94
N THR A 151 15.10 16.66 1.33
CA THR A 151 15.18 18.09 1.64
C THR A 151 13.98 18.89 1.09
N GLY A 152 12.98 18.19 0.52
CA GLY A 152 11.77 18.77 -0.04
C GLY A 152 10.68 19.03 1.00
N PRO A 153 9.52 19.54 0.58
CA PRO A 153 8.41 19.86 1.48
C PRO A 153 7.93 18.63 2.24
N CYS A 154 7.56 18.85 3.49
CA CYS A 154 7.00 17.86 4.38
C CYS A 154 5.80 17.15 3.71
N LYS A 155 5.92 15.83 3.52
CA LYS A 155 4.82 15.05 2.94
C LYS A 155 3.80 14.72 4.02
N ALA A 156 2.54 15.01 3.72
CA ALA A 156 1.42 14.51 4.49
C ALA A 156 1.31 12.99 4.30
N ALA A 157 1.37 12.26 5.40
CA ALA A 157 1.23 10.82 5.50
C ALA A 157 0.14 10.53 6.51
N HIS A 158 -0.79 9.67 6.14
CA HIS A 158 -1.85 9.25 7.04
C HIS A 158 -2.20 7.77 6.84
N TRP A 159 -2.67 7.15 7.90
CA TRP A 159 -3.33 5.85 7.87
C TRP A 159 -4.78 6.03 8.30
N LYS A 160 -5.73 5.53 7.50
CA LYS A 160 -7.16 5.64 7.76
C LYS A 160 -7.78 4.25 7.84
N THR A 161 -8.55 3.99 8.89
CA THR A 161 -9.38 2.78 8.97
C THR A 161 -10.53 2.88 7.98
N PRO A 162 -11.03 1.76 7.42
CA PRO A 162 -12.29 1.77 6.71
C PRO A 162 -13.42 2.30 7.60
N VAL A 163 -14.49 2.78 6.96
CA VAL A 163 -15.72 3.14 7.64
C VAL A 163 -16.46 1.85 8.00
N HIS A 164 -16.71 1.64 9.29
CA HIS A 164 -17.43 0.46 9.79
C HIS A 164 -18.59 0.86 10.70
N ASP A 165 -19.65 0.06 10.69
CA ASP A 165 -20.77 0.14 11.62
C ASP A 165 -20.65 -0.84 12.80
N LEU A 166 -19.52 -1.55 12.88
CA LEU A 166 -19.25 -2.61 13.87
C LEU A 166 -20.33 -3.70 13.90
N GLY A 167 -21.02 -3.95 12.78
CA GLY A 167 -22.09 -4.94 12.68
C GLY A 167 -23.45 -4.46 13.22
N ALA A 168 -23.58 -3.20 13.64
CA ALA A 168 -24.77 -2.66 14.27
C ALA A 168 -25.23 -1.36 13.58
N LYS A 169 -25.80 -1.46 12.38
CA LYS A 169 -26.10 -0.32 11.50
C LYS A 169 -26.94 0.81 12.12
N TYR A 170 -27.93 0.48 12.95
CA TYR A 170 -28.90 1.44 13.46
C TYR A 170 -28.51 2.04 14.82
N THR A 171 -27.55 1.43 15.50
CA THR A 171 -27.18 1.74 16.89
C THR A 171 -26.17 2.88 16.95
N HIS A 172 -26.22 3.70 18.00
CA HIS A 172 -25.21 4.73 18.22
C HIS A 172 -23.94 4.13 18.81
N LYS A 173 -22.78 4.59 18.33
CA LYS A 173 -21.47 4.24 18.88
C LYS A 173 -20.84 5.47 19.48
N THR A 174 -20.30 5.32 20.68
CA THR A 174 -19.61 6.38 21.41
C THR A 174 -18.18 5.95 21.66
N SER A 175 -17.21 6.74 21.24
CA SER A 175 -15.82 6.57 21.68
C SER A 175 -15.50 7.56 22.79
N THR A 176 -14.62 7.16 23.71
CA THR A 176 -14.16 8.05 24.78
C THR A 176 -12.65 8.28 24.72
N VAL A 177 -11.88 7.20 24.56
CA VAL A 177 -10.43 7.22 24.70
C VAL A 177 -9.78 6.22 23.74
N LEU A 178 -8.74 6.68 23.06
CA LEU A 178 -7.81 5.84 22.32
C LEU A 178 -6.53 5.66 23.13
N TYR A 179 -6.12 4.41 23.34
CA TYR A 179 -4.87 4.01 23.96
C TYR A 179 -3.92 3.50 22.88
N ALA A 180 -2.68 3.95 22.91
CA ALA A 180 -1.66 3.42 22.00
C ALA A 180 -0.27 3.61 22.60
N HIS A 181 0.72 2.93 22.03
CA HIS A 181 2.13 3.28 22.25
C HIS A 181 2.64 4.04 21.03
N VAL A 182 3.23 5.21 21.23
CA VAL A 182 3.72 6.06 20.16
C VAL A 182 5.19 6.40 20.35
N ARG A 183 5.92 6.53 19.25
CA ARG A 183 7.25 7.16 19.22
C ARG A 183 7.40 7.95 17.94
N GLY A 184 8.27 8.95 17.94
CA GLY A 184 8.55 9.73 16.75
C GLY A 184 9.04 11.14 17.05
N GLN A 185 9.08 11.96 16.01
CA GLN A 185 9.51 13.36 16.07
C GLN A 185 8.40 14.27 15.59
N GLY A 186 8.08 15.29 16.38
CA GLY A 186 7.03 16.27 16.10
C GLY A 186 5.68 15.86 16.72
N GLU A 187 4.61 15.89 15.93
CA GLU A 187 3.26 15.60 16.39
C GLU A 187 2.55 14.53 15.55
N LEU A 188 1.70 13.75 16.22
CA LEU A 188 0.71 12.86 15.61
C LEU A 188 -0.67 13.49 15.76
N SER A 189 -1.40 13.62 14.64
CA SER A 189 -2.81 13.98 14.62
C SER A 189 -3.67 12.71 14.54
N VAL A 190 -4.66 12.61 15.40
CA VAL A 190 -5.65 11.52 15.46
C VAL A 190 -7.03 12.13 15.25
N THR A 191 -7.67 11.75 14.16
CA THR A 191 -9.03 12.17 13.81
C THR A 191 -9.98 11.00 13.93
N ALA A 192 -10.99 11.12 14.78
CA ALA A 192 -12.12 10.20 14.86
C ALA A 192 -13.30 10.80 14.09
N ASP A 193 -13.78 10.09 13.07
CA ASP A 193 -15.00 10.44 12.34
C ASP A 193 -16.10 9.45 12.73
N PHE A 194 -17.14 9.98 13.36
CA PHE A 194 -18.32 9.23 13.74
C PHE A 194 -19.55 9.78 13.02
N GLY A 195 -20.14 9.01 12.10
CA GLY A 195 -21.31 9.43 11.34
C GLY A 195 -21.12 10.75 10.55
N GLY A 196 -19.91 11.03 10.07
CA GLY A 196 -19.56 12.26 9.35
C GLY A 196 -19.14 13.42 10.26
N ARG A 197 -19.13 13.22 11.59
CA ARG A 197 -18.65 14.23 12.55
C ARG A 197 -17.23 13.90 12.97
N ALA A 198 -16.28 14.67 12.43
CA ALA A 198 -14.87 14.53 12.74
C ALA A 198 -14.47 15.29 14.03
N ARG A 199 -13.61 14.66 14.84
CA ARG A 199 -12.92 15.26 15.99
C ARG A 199 -11.44 14.97 15.86
N GLU A 200 -10.62 16.02 15.91
CA GLU A 200 -9.15 15.92 15.84
C GLU A 200 -8.52 16.11 17.22
N LYS A 201 -7.47 15.34 17.50
CA LYS A 201 -6.56 15.52 18.63
C LYS A 201 -5.13 15.39 18.16
N ARG A 202 -4.28 16.32 18.58
CA ARG A 202 -2.83 16.27 18.35
C ARG A 202 -2.11 15.89 19.62
N ILE A 203 -1.07 15.09 19.48
CA ILE A 203 -0.19 14.71 20.57
C ILE A 203 1.27 14.92 20.16
N ALA A 204 2.05 15.50 21.07
CA ALA A 204 3.50 15.59 20.91
C ALA A 204 4.12 14.19 21.03
N LEU A 205 5.09 13.92 20.17
CA LEU A 205 5.81 12.66 20.13
C LEU A 205 7.17 12.79 20.83
N SER A 206 7.62 11.67 21.39
CA SER A 206 8.96 11.50 21.94
C SER A 206 9.72 10.43 21.17
N ASP A 207 11.06 10.51 21.16
CA ASP A 207 11.91 9.47 20.56
C ASP A 207 11.76 8.10 21.26
N GLN A 208 11.34 8.11 22.53
CA GLN A 208 11.01 6.89 23.28
C GLN A 208 9.58 6.43 23.00
N LEU A 209 9.39 5.10 22.97
CA LEU A 209 8.07 4.49 22.86
C LEU A 209 7.30 4.68 24.17
N THR A 210 6.33 5.60 24.15
CA THR A 210 5.55 5.98 25.33
C THR A 210 4.08 5.59 25.18
N PRO A 211 3.44 5.08 26.26
CA PRO A 211 2.00 4.88 26.26
C PRO A 211 1.29 6.23 26.30
N VAL A 212 0.35 6.43 25.40
CA VAL A 212 -0.48 7.63 25.32
C VAL A 212 -1.95 7.31 25.49
N ARG A 213 -2.64 8.19 26.20
CA ARG A 213 -4.08 8.18 26.39
C ARG A 213 -4.66 9.39 25.71
N ILE A 214 -5.34 9.19 24.58
CA ILE A 214 -5.88 10.26 23.75
C ILE A 214 -7.39 10.36 24.01
N PRO A 215 -7.87 11.35 24.78
CA PRO A 215 -9.30 11.54 25.01
C PRO A 215 -9.94 12.09 23.74
N ILE A 216 -10.67 11.23 23.03
CA ILE A 216 -11.35 11.55 21.78
C ILE A 216 -12.80 11.10 21.88
N ARG A 217 -13.67 12.05 22.23
CA ARG A 217 -15.10 11.81 22.42
C ARG A 217 -15.84 12.06 21.11
N ALA A 218 -16.36 11.01 20.51
CA ALA A 218 -17.12 11.08 19.27
C ALA A 218 -18.33 10.14 19.31
N LEU A 219 -19.42 10.52 18.64
CA LEU A 219 -20.71 9.83 18.64
C LEU A 219 -21.23 9.73 17.20
N GLY A 220 -21.68 8.55 16.79
CA GLY A 220 -22.29 8.33 15.47
C GLY A 220 -22.55 6.86 15.18
N ARG A 221 -23.24 6.58 14.07
CA ARG A 221 -23.61 5.21 13.65
C ARG A 221 -22.52 4.47 12.90
N THR A 222 -21.57 5.19 12.32
CA THR A 222 -20.38 4.66 11.66
C THR A 222 -19.14 5.20 12.36
N VAL A 223 -18.03 4.48 12.24
CA VAL A 223 -16.76 4.79 12.89
C VAL A 223 -15.63 4.70 11.87
N SER A 224 -14.75 5.71 11.86
CA SER A 224 -13.42 5.60 11.26
C SER A 224 -12.40 6.46 12.01
N TYR A 225 -11.14 6.04 11.97
CA TYR A 225 -10.02 6.76 12.54
C TYR A 225 -9.00 7.08 11.46
N THR A 226 -8.42 8.28 11.52
CA THR A 226 -7.30 8.71 10.68
C THR A 226 -6.15 9.15 11.57
N PHE A 227 -4.97 8.62 11.31
CA PHE A 227 -3.74 8.92 12.03
C PHE A 227 -2.78 9.57 11.05
N SER A 228 -2.45 10.83 11.26
CA SER A 228 -1.72 11.65 10.30
C SER A 228 -0.50 12.29 10.94
N ASN A 229 0.60 12.40 10.18
CA ASN A 229 1.69 13.26 10.62
C ASN A 229 1.31 14.73 10.49
N VAL A 230 1.88 15.57 11.36
CA VAL A 230 1.74 17.03 11.29
C VAL A 230 3.05 17.60 10.76
N GLU A 231 3.00 18.43 9.71
CA GLU A 231 4.18 19.16 9.21
C GLU A 231 5.43 18.28 8.95
N GLY A 232 5.24 17.05 8.45
CA GLY A 232 6.34 16.15 8.13
C GLY A 232 6.94 15.43 9.33
N SER A 233 6.26 15.49 10.47
CA SER A 233 6.54 14.64 11.64
C SER A 233 6.66 13.17 11.23
N SER A 234 7.47 12.43 11.97
CA SER A 234 7.58 10.98 11.83
C SER A 234 6.95 10.33 13.05
N PHE A 235 6.17 9.27 12.85
CA PHE A 235 5.53 8.56 13.96
C PHE A 235 5.49 7.06 13.70
N GLU A 236 5.57 6.31 14.78
CA GLU A 236 5.23 4.90 14.83
C GLU A 236 4.13 4.72 15.88
N LEU A 237 3.10 3.96 15.52
CA LEU A 237 1.93 3.70 16.35
C LEU A 237 1.82 2.19 16.56
N HIS A 238 1.87 1.75 17.82
CA HIS A 238 1.81 0.35 18.20
C HIS A 238 0.54 0.05 19.00
N ALA A 239 -0.12 -1.05 18.62
CA ALA A 239 -1.30 -1.59 19.27
C ALA A 239 -2.36 -0.52 19.65
N PRO A 240 -2.86 0.27 18.68
CA PRO A 240 -3.92 1.22 18.97
C PRO A 240 -5.19 0.46 19.40
N GLN A 241 -5.72 0.83 20.55
CA GLN A 241 -6.94 0.27 21.14
C GLN A 241 -7.92 1.41 21.43
N VAL A 242 -9.19 1.18 21.12
CA VAL A 242 -10.24 2.17 21.34
C VAL A 242 -11.35 1.50 22.14
N ALA A 243 -11.76 2.15 23.22
CA ALA A 243 -13.00 1.80 23.90
C ALA A 243 -14.17 2.45 23.15
N ILE A 244 -15.05 1.61 22.60
CA ILE A 244 -16.28 2.02 21.92
C ILE A 244 -17.44 1.39 22.68
N GLU A 245 -18.33 2.24 23.17
CA GLU A 245 -19.61 1.86 23.78
C GLU A 245 -20.68 1.88 22.68
N ILE A 246 -21.58 0.89 22.73
CA ILE A 246 -22.69 0.75 21.80
C ILE A 246 -23.96 0.89 22.62
N ASP A 247 -24.70 1.97 22.39
CA ASP A 247 -25.95 2.27 23.09
C ASP A 247 -27.12 1.79 22.23
N GLU A 248 -27.77 0.69 22.64
CA GLU A 248 -29.06 0.27 22.09
C GLU A 248 -30.15 1.23 22.61
N ASP A 249 -30.84 1.90 21.68
CA ASP A 249 -32.04 2.70 22.00
C ASP A 249 -33.17 1.80 22.51
#